data_AF-A0A0X3W5Y1-F1
#
_entry.id   AF-A0A0X3W5Y1-F1
#
_cell.length_a   1.000
_cell.length_b   1.000
_cell.length_c   1.000
_cell.angle_alpha   90.00
_cell.angle_beta   90.00
_cell.angle_gamma   90.00
#
_symmetry.space_group_name_H-M   'P 1'
#
loop_
_entity.id
_entity.type
_entity.pdbx_description
1 polymer ?
#
loop_
_entity_poly.entity_id
_entity_poly.type
_entity_poly.pdbx_seq_one_letter_code
_entity_poly.pdbx_strand_id
1 'polypeptide(L)'
;MGPRGAHRGRPPPREQPLDAQGDPCAPAPRFDDASRALAGVGLDETARRHAHTGEPLADAPDEVADWKVCRRQPSPDTVVSSWTRPGLWLIGPGRPCTETSPKPKPKPRPEPEAKPKPWPAPEPRPRPSRDGAPGGSTGGSGGSAAFGQFCSPAGATATTADGRPAKCFMGRDGRARWGHHSG
;
A
#
# COMPACT_ATOMS: atom_id res chain seq x y z
N MET A 1 -36.89 -50.50 10.85
CA MET A 1 -36.69 -49.97 9.49
C MET A 1 -36.69 -48.45 9.57
N GLY A 2 -35.54 -47.80 9.41
CA GLY A 2 -35.44 -46.34 9.41
C GLY A 2 -34.46 -45.91 8.32
N PRO A 3 -34.80 -44.95 7.44
CA PRO A 3 -33.91 -44.53 6.37
C PRO A 3 -32.78 -43.67 6.94
N ARG A 4 -31.54 -44.10 6.68
CA ARG A 4 -30.32 -43.34 6.95
C ARG A 4 -30.28 -42.11 6.04
N GLY A 5 -30.33 -40.93 6.65
CA GLY A 5 -30.18 -39.65 5.96
C GLY A 5 -28.78 -39.51 5.34
N ALA A 6 -28.74 -39.32 4.03
CA ALA A 6 -27.52 -38.98 3.31
C ALA A 6 -27.18 -37.50 3.53
N HIS A 7 -26.12 -37.23 4.28
CA HIS A 7 -25.52 -35.90 4.38
C HIS A 7 -24.96 -35.49 3.01
N ARG A 8 -25.64 -34.55 2.34
CA ARG A 8 -25.10 -33.89 1.15
C ARG A 8 -23.98 -32.95 1.59
N GLY A 9 -22.74 -33.37 1.37
CA GLY A 9 -21.56 -32.53 1.53
C GLY A 9 -21.68 -31.27 0.67
N ARG A 10 -21.50 -30.11 1.30
CA ARG A 10 -21.35 -28.83 0.61
C ARG A 10 -20.19 -28.96 -0.39
N PRO A 11 -20.38 -28.68 -1.69
CA PRO A 11 -19.27 -28.67 -2.63
C PRO A 11 -18.28 -27.57 -2.23
N PRO A 12 -16.96 -27.80 -2.40
CA PRO A 12 -15.95 -26.77 -2.17
C PRO A 12 -16.18 -25.59 -3.12
N PRO A 13 -15.80 -24.36 -2.71
CA PRO A 13 -15.84 -23.21 -3.60
C PRO A 13 -15.00 -23.52 -4.83
N ARG A 14 -15.65 -23.53 -6.00
CA ARG A 14 -14.95 -23.59 -7.28
C ARG A 14 -14.10 -22.33 -7.37
N GLU A 15 -12.78 -22.48 -7.34
CA GLU A 15 -11.86 -21.48 -7.87
C GLU A 15 -12.15 -21.37 -9.36
N GLN A 16 -13.01 -20.42 -9.71
CA GLN A 16 -13.18 -20.04 -11.10
C GLN A 16 -11.97 -19.17 -11.45
N PRO A 17 -11.19 -19.50 -12.50
CA PRO A 17 -10.25 -18.55 -13.04
C PRO A 17 -11.06 -17.31 -13.41
N LEU A 18 -10.73 -16.16 -12.83
CA LEU A 18 -11.09 -14.90 -13.45
C LEU A 18 -10.32 -14.87 -14.77
N ASP A 19 -10.92 -15.39 -15.84
CA ASP A 19 -10.49 -15.17 -17.21
C ASP A 19 -10.67 -13.67 -17.51
N ALA A 20 -9.73 -12.87 -17.02
CA ALA A 20 -9.75 -11.42 -17.05
C ALA A 20 -8.82 -10.83 -18.11
N GLN A 21 -8.67 -11.54 -19.22
CA GLN A 21 -8.24 -10.95 -20.48
C GLN A 21 -9.35 -11.16 -21.49
N GLY A 22 -10.51 -10.56 -21.20
CA GLY A 22 -11.57 -10.43 -22.17
C GLY A 22 -11.04 -9.72 -23.40
N ASP A 23 -11.31 -10.30 -24.58
CA ASP A 23 -11.19 -9.64 -25.87
C ASP A 23 -11.53 -8.14 -25.74
N PRO A 24 -10.74 -7.24 -26.36
CA PRO A 24 -11.06 -5.81 -26.38
C PRO A 24 -12.42 -5.49 -27.02
N CYS A 25 -13.08 -6.50 -27.62
CA CYS A 25 -14.41 -6.45 -28.20
C CYS A 25 -15.54 -6.98 -27.29
N ALA A 26 -15.24 -7.53 -26.11
CA ALA A 26 -16.29 -7.95 -25.19
C ALA A 26 -17.08 -6.71 -24.70
N PRO A 27 -18.42 -6.73 -24.74
CA PRO A 27 -19.20 -5.60 -24.26
C PRO A 27 -18.88 -5.34 -22.80
N ALA A 28 -18.49 -4.10 -22.49
CA ALA A 28 -18.22 -3.67 -21.13
C ALA A 28 -19.38 -4.05 -20.18
N PRO A 29 -19.11 -4.65 -19.01
CA PRO A 29 -20.15 -5.06 -18.08
C PRO A 29 -20.90 -3.84 -17.54
N ARG A 30 -22.17 -4.04 -17.15
CA ARG A 30 -22.94 -3.03 -16.43
C ARG A 30 -22.41 -2.82 -15.02
N PHE A 31 -22.65 -1.65 -14.45
CA PHE A 31 -22.23 -1.30 -13.10
C PHE A 31 -22.76 -2.29 -12.06
N ASP A 32 -24.04 -2.69 -12.15
CA ASP A 32 -24.64 -3.64 -11.21
C ASP A 32 -23.96 -5.01 -11.24
N ASP A 33 -23.66 -5.53 -12.43
CA ASP A 33 -22.98 -6.82 -12.58
C ASP A 33 -21.56 -6.76 -12.02
N ALA A 34 -20.83 -5.68 -12.32
CA ALA A 34 -19.48 -5.47 -11.80
C ALA A 34 -19.47 -5.30 -10.26
N SER A 35 -20.43 -4.56 -9.71
CA SER A 35 -20.56 -4.36 -8.26
C SER A 35 -20.91 -5.65 -7.54
N ARG A 36 -21.83 -6.45 -8.10
CA ARG A 36 -22.17 -7.77 -7.56
C ARG A 36 -20.97 -8.72 -7.59
N ALA A 37 -20.17 -8.70 -8.67
CA ALA A 37 -18.96 -9.49 -8.76
C ALA A 37 -17.91 -9.08 -7.71
N LEU A 38 -17.75 -7.77 -7.45
CA LEU A 38 -16.86 -7.24 -6.42
C LEU A 38 -17.34 -7.58 -5.00
N ALA A 39 -18.64 -7.48 -4.74
CA ALA A 39 -19.22 -7.91 -3.46
C ALA A 39 -19.01 -9.42 -3.22
N GLY A 40 -19.08 -10.25 -4.27
CA GLY A 40 -18.79 -11.68 -4.19
C GLY A 40 -17.37 -12.02 -3.70
N VAL A 41 -16.42 -11.10 -3.82
CA VAL A 41 -15.04 -11.23 -3.32
C VAL A 41 -14.76 -10.37 -2.07
N GLY A 42 -15.80 -9.81 -1.44
CA GLY A 42 -15.69 -8.98 -0.23
C GLY A 42 -15.21 -7.55 -0.47
N LEU A 43 -15.42 -7.02 -1.68
CA LEU A 43 -15.12 -5.64 -2.05
C LEU A 43 -16.41 -4.85 -2.26
N ASP A 44 -17.20 -4.72 -1.20
CA ASP A 44 -18.54 -4.13 -1.23
C ASP A 44 -18.53 -2.60 -1.44
N GLU A 45 -17.45 -1.93 -1.04
CA GLU A 45 -17.31 -0.48 -1.16
C GLU A 45 -16.61 -0.10 -2.47
N THR A 46 -17.40 0.32 -3.46
CA THR A 46 -16.87 0.77 -4.76
C THR A 46 -16.88 2.30 -4.88
N ALA A 47 -15.79 2.87 -5.39
CA ALA A 47 -15.72 4.30 -5.69
C ALA A 47 -16.21 4.55 -7.12
N ARG A 48 -17.40 5.13 -7.25
CA ARG A 48 -17.99 5.46 -8.55
C ARG A 48 -17.42 6.75 -9.11
N ARG A 49 -16.99 6.74 -10.37
CA ARG A 49 -16.39 7.90 -11.05
C ARG A 49 -16.92 8.02 -12.46
N HIS A 50 -17.00 9.23 -12.96
CA HIS A 50 -17.37 9.45 -14.36
C HIS A 50 -16.19 9.09 -15.27
N ALA A 51 -16.43 8.32 -16.34
CA ALA A 51 -15.38 7.75 -17.17
C ALA A 51 -14.45 8.80 -17.82
N HIS A 52 -15.01 9.94 -18.24
CA HIS A 52 -14.25 10.98 -18.93
C HIS A 52 -13.62 12.02 -18.00
N THR A 53 -14.26 12.33 -16.87
CA THR A 53 -13.81 13.42 -15.98
C THR A 53 -13.06 12.89 -14.77
N GLY A 54 -13.28 11.64 -14.37
CA GLY A 54 -12.73 11.06 -13.14
C GLY A 54 -13.37 11.59 -11.85
N GLU A 55 -14.30 12.53 -11.97
CA GLU A 55 -15.07 13.10 -10.87
C GLU A 55 -15.91 12.02 -10.18
N PRO A 56 -16.07 12.08 -8.85
CA PRO A 56 -16.97 11.19 -8.14
C PRO A 56 -18.39 11.37 -8.66
N LEU A 57 -19.05 10.25 -8.94
CA LEU A 57 -20.47 10.25 -9.25
C LEU A 57 -21.24 10.37 -7.94
N ALA A 58 -22.12 11.37 -7.82
CA ALA A 58 -23.01 11.50 -6.67
C ALA A 58 -23.90 10.25 -6.55
N ASP A 59 -24.31 9.93 -5.32
CA ASP A 59 -25.02 8.70 -4.95
C ASP A 59 -26.49 8.68 -5.45
N ALA A 60 -26.72 8.79 -6.75
CA ALA A 60 -28.00 8.49 -7.38
C ALA A 60 -27.96 7.05 -7.95
N PRO A 61 -28.30 6.03 -7.15
CA PRO A 61 -28.12 4.62 -7.53
C PRO A 61 -28.95 4.19 -8.74
N ASP A 62 -30.15 4.74 -8.89
CA ASP A 62 -31.11 4.28 -9.91
C ASP A 62 -30.68 4.67 -11.34
N GLU A 63 -30.03 5.83 -11.49
CA GLU A 63 -29.57 6.27 -12.81
C GLU A 63 -28.31 5.52 -13.26
N VAL A 64 -27.49 5.03 -12.33
CA VAL A 64 -26.14 4.51 -12.63
C VAL A 64 -26.09 2.99 -12.78
N ALA A 65 -27.14 2.27 -12.41
CA ALA A 65 -27.25 0.80 -12.51
C ALA A 65 -27.01 0.30 -13.95
N ASP A 66 -27.58 1.02 -14.94
CA ASP A 66 -27.47 0.69 -16.36
C ASP A 66 -26.19 1.23 -17.04
N TRP A 67 -25.36 1.96 -16.31
CA TRP A 67 -24.13 2.53 -16.88
C TRP A 67 -23.10 1.43 -17.11
N LYS A 68 -22.31 1.60 -18.17
CA LYS A 68 -21.24 0.65 -18.51
C LYS A 68 -19.96 0.99 -17.78
N VAL A 69 -19.24 -0.04 -17.34
CA VAL A 69 -17.91 0.11 -16.73
C VAL A 69 -16.85 0.20 -17.82
N CYS A 70 -16.29 1.39 -18.03
CA CYS A 70 -15.20 1.58 -19.00
C CYS A 70 -13.83 1.21 -18.44
N ARG A 71 -13.64 1.36 -17.13
CA ARG A 71 -12.36 1.10 -16.47
C ARG A 71 -12.59 0.71 -15.02
N ARG A 72 -11.76 -0.20 -14.53
CA ARG A 72 -11.65 -0.56 -13.12
C ARG A 72 -10.26 -0.20 -12.62
N GLN A 73 -10.17 0.25 -11.38
CA GLN A 73 -8.92 0.34 -10.64
C GLN A 73 -9.11 -0.28 -9.26
N PRO A 74 -8.26 -1.22 -8.85
CA PRO A 74 -7.12 -1.72 -9.59
C PRO A 74 -7.51 -2.67 -10.74
N SER A 75 -6.54 -3.03 -11.58
CA SER A 75 -6.78 -3.93 -12.72
C SER A 75 -7.30 -5.28 -12.22
N PRO A 76 -8.08 -6.02 -13.04
CA PRO A 76 -8.59 -7.35 -12.69
C PRO A 76 -7.58 -8.28 -12.03
N ASP A 77 -6.35 -8.27 -12.55
CA ASP A 77 -5.29 -9.20 -12.15
C ASP A 77 -4.46 -8.67 -10.97
N THR A 78 -4.87 -7.54 -10.39
CA THR A 78 -4.16 -6.96 -9.25
C THR A 78 -4.66 -7.59 -7.96
N VAL A 79 -3.76 -8.24 -7.24
CA VAL A 79 -4.03 -8.69 -5.87
C VAL A 79 -4.25 -7.48 -4.98
N VAL A 80 -5.40 -7.42 -4.32
CA VAL A 80 -5.77 -6.35 -3.39
C VAL A 80 -6.10 -6.89 -2.02
N SER A 81 -6.01 -6.01 -1.03
CA SER A 81 -6.59 -6.25 0.28
C SER A 81 -8.11 -6.13 0.24
N SER A 82 -8.79 -6.81 1.15
CA SER A 82 -10.26 -6.73 1.32
C SER A 82 -10.75 -5.32 1.69
N TRP A 83 -9.91 -4.50 2.33
CA TRP A 83 -10.22 -3.09 2.62
C TRP A 83 -9.96 -2.12 1.45
N THR A 84 -9.56 -2.61 0.28
CA THR A 84 -9.37 -1.75 -0.89
C THR A 84 -10.72 -1.35 -1.47
N ARG A 85 -10.90 -0.06 -1.76
CA ARG A 85 -12.08 0.44 -2.48
C ARG A 85 -11.81 0.47 -3.99
N PRO A 86 -12.27 -0.53 -4.77
CA PRO A 86 -12.11 -0.48 -6.21
C PRO A 86 -12.86 0.72 -6.81
N GLY A 87 -12.17 1.49 -7.64
CA GLY A 87 -12.74 2.53 -8.46
C GLY A 87 -13.37 1.95 -9.72
N LEU A 88 -14.61 2.34 -10.00
CA LEU A 88 -15.32 2.02 -11.23
C LEU A 88 -15.60 3.31 -12.00
N TRP A 89 -15.10 3.39 -13.23
CA TRP A 89 -15.30 4.50 -14.14
C TRP A 89 -16.46 4.17 -15.06
N LEU A 90 -17.55 4.91 -14.89
CA LEU A 90 -18.85 4.64 -15.48
C LEU A 90 -19.13 5.61 -16.60
N ILE A 91 -19.79 5.11 -17.65
CA ILE A 91 -20.29 5.92 -18.75
C ILE A 91 -21.78 5.66 -18.96
N GLY A 92 -22.53 6.75 -19.14
CA GLY A 92 -23.95 6.68 -19.45
C GLY A 92 -24.24 5.97 -20.78
N PRO A 93 -25.49 5.52 -20.98
CA PRO A 93 -25.92 4.87 -22.20
C PRO A 93 -25.68 5.77 -23.43
N GLY A 94 -25.40 5.15 -24.57
CA GLY A 94 -25.20 5.87 -25.84
C GLY A 94 -23.85 6.55 -26.02
N ARG A 95 -22.96 6.53 -25.02
CA ARG A 95 -21.59 7.03 -25.17
C ARG A 95 -20.60 5.86 -25.24
N PRO A 96 -19.67 5.85 -26.22
CA PRO A 96 -18.63 4.85 -26.28
C PRO A 96 -17.57 5.10 -25.20
N CYS A 97 -16.95 4.03 -24.69
CA CYS A 97 -15.78 4.11 -23.82
C CYS A 97 -14.51 4.58 -24.57
N THR A 98 -14.65 5.41 -25.61
CA THR A 98 -13.51 5.90 -26.40
C THR A 98 -12.53 6.60 -25.48
N GLU A 99 -11.27 6.20 -25.64
CA GLU A 99 -10.15 6.42 -24.74
C GLU A 99 -9.82 7.92 -24.60
N THR A 100 -10.56 8.59 -23.73
CA THR A 100 -10.12 9.82 -23.07
C THR A 100 -10.11 9.54 -21.58
N SER A 101 -9.36 8.51 -21.19
CA SER A 101 -9.11 8.27 -19.77
C SER A 101 -8.07 9.29 -19.32
N PRO A 102 -8.36 10.17 -18.35
CA PRO A 102 -7.33 10.99 -17.75
C PRO A 102 -6.25 10.05 -17.22
N LYS A 103 -5.01 10.21 -17.72
CA LYS A 103 -3.85 9.50 -17.17
C LYS A 103 -3.89 9.71 -15.66
N PRO A 104 -3.89 8.63 -14.84
CA PRO A 104 -3.92 8.78 -13.40
C PRO A 104 -2.76 9.70 -13.01
N LYS A 105 -3.06 10.85 -12.39
CA LYS A 105 -2.04 11.71 -11.81
C LYS A 105 -1.20 10.82 -10.88
N PRO A 106 0.14 10.83 -11.00
CA PRO A 106 0.99 10.06 -10.11
C PRO A 106 0.60 10.39 -8.67
N LYS A 107 0.30 9.35 -7.87
CA LYS A 107 -0.01 9.53 -6.44
C LYS A 107 1.10 10.39 -5.82
N PRO A 108 0.75 11.47 -5.09
CA PRO A 108 1.73 12.15 -4.26
C PRO A 108 2.40 11.12 -3.36
N ARG A 109 3.72 11.12 -3.36
CA ARG A 109 4.54 10.28 -2.49
C ARG A 109 4.05 10.52 -1.05
N PRO A 110 3.76 9.48 -0.25
CA PRO A 110 3.28 9.67 1.11
C PRO A 110 4.22 10.62 1.83
N GLU A 111 3.64 11.70 2.36
CA GLU A 111 4.36 12.66 3.18
C GLU A 111 4.93 11.89 4.38
N PRO A 112 6.22 12.05 4.70
CA PRO A 112 6.83 11.34 5.82
C PRO A 112 6.01 11.58 7.09
N GLU A 113 5.53 10.51 7.73
CA GLU A 113 4.82 10.61 9.00
C GLU A 113 5.65 11.44 9.98
N ALA A 114 5.00 12.46 10.55
CA ALA A 114 5.59 13.30 11.57
C ALA A 114 6.09 12.40 12.71
N LYS A 115 7.40 12.46 12.96
CA LYS A 115 8.04 11.71 14.05
C LYS A 115 7.25 11.90 15.35
N PRO A 116 6.98 10.82 16.11
CA PRO A 116 6.33 10.92 17.42
C PRO A 116 7.07 11.95 18.29
N LYS A 117 6.32 12.86 18.92
CA LYS A 117 6.89 13.81 19.89
C LYS A 117 7.60 13.00 20.99
N PRO A 118 8.90 13.23 21.24
CA PRO A 118 9.60 12.57 22.34
C PRO A 118 8.90 12.90 23.66
N TRP A 119 8.67 11.88 24.48
CA TRP A 119 8.17 12.04 25.85
C TRP A 119 9.14 12.95 26.63
N PRO A 120 8.66 13.86 27.50
CA PRO A 120 9.52 14.67 28.35
C PRO A 120 10.47 13.78 29.16
N ALA A 121 11.76 14.11 29.09
CA ALA A 121 12.82 13.34 29.74
C ALA A 121 12.69 13.38 31.27
N PRO A 122 13.05 12.28 31.96
CA PRO A 122 13.15 12.27 33.42
C PRO A 122 14.20 13.29 33.91
N GLU A 123 13.91 13.94 35.04
CA GLU A 123 14.75 15.00 35.62
C GLU A 123 16.21 14.59 35.82
N PRO A 124 17.17 15.52 35.60
CA PRO A 124 18.59 15.19 35.67
C PRO A 124 19.01 14.92 37.12
N ARG A 125 19.56 13.73 37.38
CA ARG A 125 20.36 13.50 38.59
C ARG A 125 21.65 14.31 38.50
N PRO A 126 22.11 14.95 39.60
CA PRO A 126 23.34 15.75 39.61
C PRO A 126 24.56 14.89 39.23
N ARG A 127 25.35 15.34 38.24
CA ARG A 127 26.62 14.73 37.84
C ARG A 127 27.79 15.41 38.57
N PRO A 128 28.85 14.68 38.96
CA PRO A 128 30.15 15.28 39.17
C PRO A 128 30.75 15.69 37.83
N SER A 129 31.26 16.91 37.81
CA SER A 129 31.88 17.61 36.68
C SER A 129 33.05 16.83 36.08
N ARG A 130 33.07 16.65 34.75
CA ARG A 130 34.29 16.61 33.93
C ARG A 130 33.99 17.14 32.53
N ASP A 131 34.78 18.13 32.19
CA ASP A 131 34.87 18.87 30.93
C ASP A 131 34.92 17.97 29.69
N GLY A 132 34.19 18.37 28.63
CA GLY A 132 34.28 17.75 27.30
C GLY A 132 33.00 17.91 26.48
N ALA A 133 33.06 18.73 25.43
CA ALA A 133 31.98 19.16 24.55
C ALA A 133 31.18 18.03 23.83
N PRO A 134 29.95 18.32 23.35
CA PRO A 134 28.89 17.32 23.15
C PRO A 134 28.73 16.88 21.69
N GLY A 135 28.29 15.65 21.45
CA GLY A 135 27.80 15.29 20.13
C GLY A 135 27.64 13.80 19.82
N GLY A 136 26.70 13.13 20.48
CA GLY A 136 26.29 11.80 20.04
C GLY A 136 25.15 11.22 20.87
N SER A 137 23.96 11.12 20.29
CA SER A 137 22.97 10.07 20.63
C SER A 137 21.75 10.11 19.72
N THR A 138 21.62 9.13 18.83
CA THR A 138 20.38 8.44 18.43
C THR A 138 20.80 7.31 17.50
N GLY A 139 20.50 6.03 17.65
CA GLY A 139 19.63 5.27 18.54
C GLY A 139 19.43 3.93 17.83
N GLY A 140 19.74 2.80 18.48
CA GLY A 140 19.56 1.48 17.91
C GLY A 140 20.46 0.42 18.54
N SER A 141 19.91 -0.28 19.54
CA SER A 141 20.32 -1.61 20.04
C SER A 141 21.82 -1.85 20.29
N GLY A 142 22.25 -1.63 21.54
CA GLY A 142 23.31 -2.36 22.26
C GLY A 142 24.42 -3.10 21.49
N GLY A 143 25.02 -2.48 20.48
CA GLY A 143 26.13 -3.04 19.72
C GLY A 143 27.09 -1.93 19.33
N SER A 144 28.37 -2.09 19.70
CA SER A 144 29.43 -1.17 19.31
C SER A 144 29.42 -0.99 17.79
N ALA A 145 29.43 0.26 17.31
CA ALA A 145 29.60 0.54 15.89
C ALA A 145 30.97 -0.01 15.47
N ALA A 146 30.98 -1.07 14.68
CA ALA A 146 32.19 -1.66 14.13
C ALA A 146 32.06 -1.72 12.61
N PHE A 147 33.14 -1.44 11.91
CA PHE A 147 33.13 -1.45 10.44
C PHE A 147 32.65 -2.80 9.91
N GLY A 148 31.79 -2.76 8.90
CA GLY A 148 31.15 -3.94 8.31
C GLY A 148 29.93 -4.48 9.05
N GLN A 149 29.68 -4.04 10.29
CA GLN A 149 28.47 -4.42 11.03
C GLN A 149 27.23 -3.75 10.46
N PHE A 150 26.10 -4.46 10.57
CA PHE A 150 24.82 -3.94 10.13
C PHE A 150 24.44 -2.69 10.92
N CYS A 151 23.88 -1.71 10.21
CA CYS A 151 23.43 -0.46 10.78
C CYS A 151 22.10 -0.08 10.17
N SER A 152 21.33 0.75 10.88
CA SER A 152 20.10 1.35 10.38
C SER A 152 19.79 2.60 11.19
N PRO A 153 19.31 3.69 10.58
CA PRO A 153 19.05 3.87 9.14
C PRO A 153 20.34 4.13 8.33
N ALA A 154 20.29 3.90 7.01
CA ALA A 154 21.36 4.34 6.10
C ALA A 154 21.56 5.87 6.22
N GLY A 155 22.82 6.30 6.23
CA GLY A 155 23.21 7.69 6.47
C GLY A 155 23.49 8.04 7.93
N ALA A 156 23.17 7.16 8.89
CA ALA A 156 23.55 7.35 10.29
C ALA A 156 25.07 7.49 10.45
N THR A 157 25.50 8.28 11.44
CA THR A 157 26.90 8.43 11.82
C THR A 157 27.09 7.91 13.25
N ALA A 158 28.25 7.31 13.51
CA ALA A 158 28.62 6.82 14.82
C ALA A 158 30.13 6.90 15.01
N THR A 159 30.57 6.85 16.25
CA THR A 159 31.98 6.66 16.61
C THR A 159 32.17 5.19 16.94
N THR A 160 33.15 4.55 16.30
CA THR A 160 33.46 3.14 16.61
C THR A 160 34.07 3.01 18.00
N ALA A 161 34.15 1.77 18.51
CA ALA A 161 34.84 1.49 19.78
C ALA A 161 36.28 2.03 19.82
N ASP A 162 36.93 2.12 18.65
CA ASP A 162 38.29 2.64 18.48
C ASP A 162 38.36 4.17 18.29
N GLY A 163 37.26 4.90 18.51
CA GLY A 163 37.23 6.36 18.41
C GLY A 163 37.18 6.92 16.99
N ARG A 164 37.00 6.07 15.95
CA ARG A 164 36.99 6.51 14.55
C ARG A 164 35.57 6.86 14.10
N PRO A 165 35.38 7.92 13.29
CA PRO A 165 34.08 8.21 12.70
C PRO A 165 33.70 7.16 11.66
N ALA A 166 32.48 6.65 11.77
CA ALA A 166 31.86 5.72 10.85
C ALA A 166 30.53 6.28 10.33
N LYS A 167 30.21 5.95 9.09
CA LYS A 167 28.92 6.27 8.47
C LYS A 167 28.25 4.99 7.99
N CYS A 168 26.94 4.95 8.09
CA CYS A 168 26.12 3.83 7.66
C CYS A 168 25.85 3.94 6.17
N PHE A 169 26.40 3.03 5.36
CA PHE A 169 26.25 3.01 3.91
C PHE A 169 25.30 1.90 3.48
N MET A 170 24.49 2.18 2.45
CA MET A 170 23.66 1.17 1.82
C MET A 170 24.52 0.32 0.88
N GLY A 171 24.68 -0.96 1.19
CA GLY A 171 25.38 -1.92 0.33
C GLY A 171 24.59 -2.22 -0.95
N ARG A 172 25.30 -2.76 -1.96
CA ARG A 172 24.68 -3.27 -3.21
C ARG A 172 23.72 -4.44 -2.98
N ASP A 173 23.88 -5.13 -1.85
CA ASP A 173 23.00 -6.18 -1.35
C ASP A 173 21.72 -5.65 -0.66
N GLY A 174 21.51 -4.33 -0.66
CA GLY A 174 20.38 -3.69 0.01
C GLY A 174 20.46 -3.72 1.53
N ARG A 175 21.63 -4.04 2.11
CA ARG A 175 21.84 -4.07 3.57
C ARG A 175 22.78 -2.95 4.00
N ALA A 176 22.39 -2.21 5.04
CA ALA A 176 23.15 -1.07 5.52
C ALA A 176 24.25 -1.52 6.47
N ARG A 177 25.48 -1.01 6.27
CA ARG A 177 26.65 -1.37 7.08
C ARG A 177 27.53 -0.16 7.42
N TRP A 178 28.19 -0.19 8.57
CA TRP A 178 29.15 0.84 8.98
C TRP A 178 30.39 0.81 8.08
N GLY A 179 30.76 1.95 7.52
CA GLY A 179 31.95 2.15 6.70
C GLY A 179 32.70 3.42 7.06
N HIS A 180 33.86 3.64 6.44
CA HIS A 180 34.65 4.85 6.66
C HIS A 180 33.98 6.09 6.08
N HIS A 181 33.97 7.18 6.85
CA HIS A 181 33.61 8.50 6.36
C HIS A 181 34.82 9.12 5.64
N SER A 182 35.08 8.74 4.38
CA SER A 182 35.97 9.52 3.51
C SER A 182 35.23 10.80 3.12
N GLY A 183 35.44 11.87 3.89
CA GLY A 183 35.03 13.21 3.52
C GLY A 183 35.85 13.75 2.36
#